data_AF-A0A2W4QJ09-F1
#
_entry.id   AF-A0A2W4QJ09-F1
#
_cell.length_a   1.000
_cell.length_b   1.000
_cell.length_c   1.000
_cell.angle_alpha   90.00
_cell.angle_beta   90.00
_cell.angle_gamma   90.00
#
_symmetry.space_group_name_H-M   'P 1'
#
loop_
_entity.id
_entity.type
_entity.pdbx_description
1 polymer ?
#
loop_
_entity_poly.entity_id
_entity_poly.type
_entity_poly.pdbx_seq_one_letter_code
_entity_poly.pdbx_strand_id
1 'polypeptide(L)'
;MKKPEPWSKGRLENWRKTRSGGKNRFIWTHGVVQWGGFMLFFSLGVFQHSHYGNVFSTEGNLPFRLVLALLVWVFVGYLYGQSRWRRNEQEYLEQLSGDE
;
A
#
# COMPACT_ATOMS: atom_id res chain seq x y z
N MET A 1 15.95 1.16 21.95
CA MET A 1 14.77 1.36 21.05
C MET A 1 14.12 2.67 21.43
N LYS A 2 13.94 3.60 20.48
CA LYS A 2 13.27 4.89 20.74
C LYS A 2 11.77 4.61 20.86
N LYS A 3 11.11 5.01 21.96
CA LYS A 3 9.64 4.87 22.06
C LYS A 3 9.01 5.66 20.90
N PRO A 4 8.02 5.10 20.18
CA PRO A 4 7.30 5.84 19.16
C PRO A 4 6.63 7.04 19.81
N GLU A 5 6.63 8.18 19.12
CA GLU A 5 5.94 9.37 19.63
C GLU A 5 4.44 9.06 19.79
N PRO A 6 3.82 9.55 20.88
CA PRO A 6 2.40 9.35 21.11
C PRO A 6 1.60 9.91 19.93
N TRP A 7 0.62 9.15 19.45
CA TRP A 7 -0.22 9.64 18.36
C TRP A 7 -1.06 10.80 18.87
N SER A 8 -1.29 11.79 17.99
CA SER A 8 -2.28 12.82 18.30
C SER A 8 -3.67 12.20 18.44
N LYS A 9 -4.53 12.80 19.26
CA LYS A 9 -5.95 12.38 19.42
C LYS A 9 -6.66 12.23 18.07
N GLY A 10 -6.36 13.10 17.11
CA GLY A 10 -6.89 13.01 15.75
C GLY A 10 -6.43 11.76 14.98
N ARG A 11 -5.16 11.35 15.14
CA ARG A 11 -4.64 10.14 14.51
C ARG A 11 -5.24 8.87 15.11
N LEU A 12 -5.45 8.83 16.43
CA LEU A 12 -6.15 7.73 17.11
C LEU A 12 -7.57 7.56 16.59
N GLU A 13 -8.34 8.64 16.51
CA GLU A 13 -9.73 8.60 16.04
C GLU A 13 -9.82 8.21 14.56
N ASN A 14 -8.90 8.71 13.72
CA ASN A 14 -8.82 8.33 12.32
C ASN A 14 -8.50 6.85 12.13
N TRP A 15 -7.57 6.31 12.92
CA TRP A 15 -7.27 4.87 12.89
C TRP A 15 -8.45 4.05 13.38
N ARG A 16 -9.16 4.49 14.43
CA ARG A 16 -10.37 3.83 14.94
C ARG A 16 -11.46 3.71 13.86
N LYS A 17 -11.71 4.81 13.14
CA LYS A 17 -12.64 4.83 11.98
C LYS A 17 -12.17 3.96 10.83
N THR A 18 -10.86 3.92 10.57
CA THR A 18 -10.29 3.05 9.53
C THR A 18 -10.41 1.57 9.93
N ARG A 19 -10.19 1.27 11.21
CA ARG A 19 -10.27 -0.07 11.77
C ARG A 19 -11.69 -0.63 11.74
N SER A 20 -12.71 0.19 12.01
CA SER A 20 -14.11 -0.24 11.94
C SER A 20 -14.53 -0.69 10.53
N GLY A 21 -13.86 -0.19 9.49
CA GLY A 21 -14.04 -0.63 8.11
C GLY A 21 -13.47 -2.04 7.80
N GLY A 22 -12.71 -2.62 8.73
CA GLY A 22 -12.17 -3.98 8.65
C GLY A 22 -10.81 -4.09 7.94
N LYS A 23 -10.04 -5.08 8.37
CA LYS A 23 -8.68 -5.36 7.87
C LYS A 23 -8.64 -5.63 6.36
N ASN A 24 -9.55 -6.48 5.86
CA ASN A 24 -9.54 -6.85 4.44
C ASN A 24 -9.79 -5.63 3.55
N ARG A 25 -10.75 -4.78 3.92
CA ARG A 25 -11.03 -3.53 3.21
C ARG A 25 -9.80 -2.63 3.18
N PHE A 26 -9.13 -2.44 4.31
CA PHE A 26 -7.91 -1.64 4.38
C PHE A 26 -6.80 -2.18 3.47
N ILE A 27 -6.55 -3.49 3.49
CA ILE A 27 -5.49 -4.10 2.67
C ILE A 27 -5.79 -3.89 1.18
N TRP A 28 -7.03 -4.15 0.75
CA TRP A 28 -7.41 -3.98 -0.65
C TRP A 28 -7.39 -2.51 -1.08
N THR A 29 -7.91 -1.58 -0.27
CA THR A 29 -7.96 -0.17 -0.68
C THR A 29 -6.61 0.53 -0.56
N HIS A 30 -5.97 0.47 0.61
CA HIS A 30 -4.73 1.21 0.87
C HIS A 30 -3.49 0.47 0.38
N GLY A 31 -3.49 -0.86 0.47
CA GLY A 31 -2.38 -1.69 0.02
C GLY A 31 -2.40 -1.92 -1.48
N VAL A 32 -3.48 -2.51 -2.00
CA VAL A 32 -3.56 -2.92 -3.41
C VAL A 32 -3.92 -1.75 -4.32
N VAL A 33 -5.03 -1.06 -4.08
CA VAL A 33 -5.54 -0.04 -5.01
C VAL A 33 -4.70 1.25 -4.97
N GLN A 34 -4.50 1.83 -3.79
CA GLN A 34 -3.75 3.09 -3.67
C GLN A 34 -2.25 2.88 -3.92
N TRP A 35 -1.61 2.04 -3.11
CA TRP A 35 -0.16 1.85 -3.21
C TRP A 35 0.24 0.95 -4.38
N GLY A 36 -0.36 -0.24 -4.50
CA GLY A 36 -0.08 -1.19 -5.57
C GLY A 36 -0.47 -0.64 -6.96
N GLY A 37 -1.62 0.02 -7.08
CA GLY A 37 -2.05 0.65 -8.32
C GLY A 37 -1.11 1.78 -8.75
N PHE A 38 -0.71 2.66 -7.83
CA PHE A 38 0.28 3.69 -8.13
C PHE A 38 1.61 3.09 -8.62
N MET A 39 2.11 2.06 -7.92
CA MET A 39 3.36 1.39 -8.28
C MET A 39 3.27 0.65 -9.61
N LEU A 40 2.10 0.11 -9.96
CA LEU A 40 1.86 -0.51 -11.25
C LEU A 40 2.05 0.49 -12.39
N PHE A 41 1.39 1.65 -12.33
CA PHE A 41 1.52 2.65 -13.39
C PHE A 41 2.91 3.29 -13.40
N PHE A 42 3.49 3.52 -12.21
CA PHE A 42 4.85 4.05 -12.10
C PHE A 42 5.88 3.11 -12.74
N SER A 43 5.86 1.83 -12.38
CA SER A 43 6.80 0.84 -12.93
C SER A 43 6.62 0.61 -14.42
N LEU A 44 5.38 0.58 -14.92
CA LEU A 44 5.11 0.52 -16.35
C LEU A 44 5.66 1.74 -17.08
N GLY A 45 5.40 2.96 -16.57
CA GLY A 45 5.91 4.20 -17.17
C GLY A 45 7.43 4.26 -17.20
N VAL A 46 8.09 3.89 -16.09
CA VAL A 46 9.56 3.83 -15.99
C VAL A 46 10.14 2.81 -16.96
N PHE A 47 9.56 1.60 -17.00
CA PHE A 47 10.01 0.55 -17.92
C PHE A 47 9.86 0.99 -19.38
N GLN A 48 8.71 1.56 -19.73
CA GLN A 48 8.39 1.99 -21.08
C GLN A 48 9.31 3.12 -21.54
N HIS A 49 9.53 4.12 -20.68
CA HIS A 49 10.47 5.21 -20.94
C HIS A 49 11.92 4.70 -21.10
N SER A 50 12.36 3.82 -20.20
CA SER A 50 13.73 3.30 -20.20
C SER A 50 14.06 2.40 -21.39
N HIS A 51 13.07 1.65 -21.90
CA HIS A 51 13.33 0.64 -22.94
C HIS A 51 13.01 1.13 -24.36
N TYR A 52 12.01 2.00 -24.51
CA TYR A 52 11.53 2.46 -25.82
C TYR A 52 11.68 3.97 -26.04
N GLY A 53 12.20 4.71 -25.07
CA GLY A 53 12.35 6.18 -25.14
C GLY A 53 11.03 6.95 -25.12
N ASN A 54 9.88 6.26 -25.15
CA ASN A 54 8.56 6.86 -25.17
C ASN A 54 7.61 6.05 -24.29
N VAL A 55 6.94 6.73 -23.35
CA VAL A 55 5.94 6.17 -22.42
C VAL A 55 4.68 5.60 -23.09
N PHE A 56 4.43 5.93 -24.36
CA PHE A 56 3.28 5.45 -25.14
C PHE A 56 3.64 4.42 -26.22
N SER A 57 4.89 3.95 -26.28
CA SER A 57 5.25 2.92 -27.27
C SER A 57 4.44 1.63 -27.02
N THR A 58 3.90 1.02 -28.08
CA THR A 58 3.19 -0.28 -28.00
C THR A 58 4.09 -1.44 -28.41
N GLU A 59 5.40 -1.20 -28.51
CA GLU A 59 6.35 -2.22 -28.94
C GLU A 59 6.57 -3.32 -27.88
N GLY A 60 6.66 -4.57 -28.36
CA GLY A 60 6.84 -5.76 -27.53
C GLY A 60 5.52 -6.40 -27.07
N ASN A 61 5.62 -7.35 -26.13
CA ASN A 61 4.47 -8.11 -25.63
C ASN A 61 3.76 -7.34 -24.49
N LEU A 62 3.14 -6.21 -24.83
CA LEU A 62 2.43 -5.33 -23.90
C LEU A 62 1.35 -6.08 -23.07
N PRO A 63 0.50 -6.96 -23.66
CA PRO A 63 -0.50 -7.70 -22.89
C PRO A 63 0.11 -8.56 -21.79
N PHE A 64 1.18 -9.31 -22.11
CA PHE A 64 1.88 -10.14 -21.13
C PHE A 64 2.47 -9.31 -19.98
N ARG A 65 3.10 -8.16 -20.30
CA ARG A 65 3.66 -7.26 -19.29
C ARG A 65 2.60 -6.67 -18.37
N LEU A 66 1.46 -6.26 -18.92
CA LEU A 66 0.34 -5.74 -18.14
C LEU A 66 -0.20 -6.79 -17.17
N VAL A 67 -0.42 -8.02 -17.65
CA VAL A 67 -0.89 -9.12 -16.80
C VAL A 67 0.12 -9.44 -15.71
N LEU A 68 1.41 -9.56 -16.06
CA LEU A 68 2.47 -9.84 -15.09
C LEU A 68 2.59 -8.73 -14.03
N ALA A 69 2.61 -7.46 -14.47
CA ALA A 69 2.67 -6.31 -13.58
C ALA A 69 1.45 -6.27 -12.64
N LEU A 70 0.26 -6.54 -13.18
CA LEU A 70 -0.96 -6.61 -12.37
C LEU A 70 -0.86 -7.68 -11.28
N LEU A 71 -0.47 -8.91 -11.63
CA LEU A 71 -0.32 -10.00 -10.67
C LEU A 71 0.71 -9.67 -9.59
N VAL A 72 1.87 -9.16 -9.98
CA VAL A 72 2.95 -8.80 -9.06
C VAL A 72 2.50 -7.67 -8.12
N TRP A 73 1.98 -6.57 -8.65
CA TRP A 73 1.63 -5.42 -7.82
C TRP A 73 0.39 -5.64 -6.95
N VAL A 74 -0.56 -6.48 -7.38
CA VAL A 74 -1.66 -6.92 -6.52
C VAL A 74 -1.12 -7.74 -5.35
N PHE A 75 -0.23 -8.70 -5.61
CA PHE A 75 0.37 -9.52 -4.57
C PHE A 75 1.22 -8.71 -3.59
N VAL A 76 2.14 -7.87 -4.10
CA VAL A 76 3.01 -7.02 -3.27
C VAL A 76 2.17 -5.98 -2.52
N GLY A 77 1.17 -5.38 -3.16
CA GLY A 77 0.25 -4.44 -2.53
C GLY A 77 -0.55 -5.06 -1.39
N TYR A 78 -0.96 -6.33 -1.53
CA TYR A 78 -1.61 -7.07 -0.47
C TYR A 78 -0.68 -7.30 0.74
N LEU A 79 0.56 -7.75 0.50
CA LEU A 79 1.56 -7.94 1.56
C LEU A 79 1.89 -6.61 2.27
N TYR A 80 2.04 -5.53 1.49
CA TYR A 80 2.28 -4.20 2.02
C TYR A 80 1.13 -3.71 2.90
N GLY A 81 -0.12 -3.84 2.43
CA GLY A 81 -1.31 -3.48 3.20
C GLY A 81 -1.42 -4.29 4.49
N GLN A 82 -1.11 -5.59 4.44
CA GLN A 82 -1.11 -6.47 5.61
C GLN A 82 -0.05 -6.07 6.64
N SER A 83 1.17 -5.78 6.18
CA SER A 83 2.27 -5.33 7.04
C SER A 83 1.94 -3.99 7.71
N ARG A 84 1.43 -3.04 6.93
CA ARG A 84 1.04 -1.71 7.42
C ARG A 84 -0.09 -1.78 8.42
N TRP A 85 -1.09 -2.62 8.19
CA TRP A 85 -2.16 -2.87 9.17
C TRP A 85 -1.59 -3.38 10.49
N ARG A 86 -0.73 -4.40 10.45
CA ARG A 86 -0.13 -4.97 11.66
C ARG A 86 0.63 -3.92 12.47
N ARG A 87 1.45 -3.10 11.81
CA ARG A 87 2.21 -2.03 12.48
C ARG A 87 1.28 -1.00 13.13
N ASN A 88 0.29 -0.51 12.39
CA ASN A 88 -0.65 0.47 12.93
C ASN A 88 -1.49 -0.09 14.08
N GLU A 89 -1.86 -1.36 14.01
CA GLU A 89 -2.60 -2.02 15.09
C GLU A 89 -1.73 -2.21 16.35
N GLN A 90 -0.46 -2.57 16.18
CA GLN A 90 0.49 -2.66 17.29
C GLN A 90 0.70 -1.30 17.96
N GLU A 91 1.02 -0.26 17.16
CA GLU A 91 1.19 1.11 17.67
C GLU A 91 -0.07 1.64 18.38
N TYR A 92 -1.25 1.30 17.87
CA TYR A 92 -2.52 1.69 18.47
C TYR A 92 -2.77 1.00 19.82
N LEU A 93 -2.51 -0.30 19.92
CA LEU A 93 -2.70 -1.07 21.15
C LEU A 93 -1.69 -0.66 22.23
N GLU A 94 -0.42 -0.43 21.86
CA GLU A 94 0.62 0.04 22.78
C GLU A 94 0.24 1.37 23.45
N GLN A 95 -0.37 2.29 22.69
CA GLN A 95 -0.83 3.57 23.25
C GLN A 95 -2.05 3.41 24.15
N LEU A 96 -2.99 2.55 23.79
CA LEU A 96 -4.15 2.29 24.64
C LEU A 96 -3.73 1.68 26.00
N SER A 97 -2.75 0.79 26.00
CA SER A 97 -2.20 0.17 27.21
C SER A 97 -1.28 1.08 28.05
N GLY A 98 -0.79 2.16 27.46
CA GLY A 98 0.06 3.14 28.15
C GLY A 98 -0.73 4.26 28.82
N ASP A 99 -2.02 4.39 28.49
CA ASP A 99 -2.96 5.37 29.06
C ASP A 99 -3.82 4.76 30.21
N GLU A 100 -3.69 3.46 30.50
CA GLU A 100 -4.28 2.75 31.67
C GLU A 100 -3.31 2.73 32.86
#